data_AF-A0A8I3N9P8-F1
#
_entry.id   AF-A0A8I3N9P8-F1
#
_cell.length_a   1.000
_cell.length_b   1.000
_cell.length_c   1.000
_cell.angle_alpha   90.00
_cell.angle_beta   90.00
_cell.angle_gamma   90.00
#
_symmetry.space_group_name_H-M   'P 1'
#
loop_
_entity.id
_entity.type
_entity.pdbx_description
1 polymer ?
#
loop_
_entity_poly.entity_id
_entity_poly.type
_entity_poly.pdbx_seq_one_letter_code
_entity_poly.pdbx_strand_id
1 'polypeptide(L)'
;MATANFGKIQIGIYVEIKRSDGRIHQAMVTSLNEDNESVTVEWIENGDTKGKEIDLESIFSLNPDLVPDEEIEPSPETPPPPTSSAKVNKIVKNRRTVASIKNDPPPRDNRVVGSARARPSQLPEQSSSAQQNGSVSDISPVQAAKKEFGPPSRRKSNCVKEVEKLQEKREKRRLQQQELREKRAQDVDATNPNYEIMCMIRDFRGSLDYRPLTTADPIDEHRICVCVRKRPLNKKETQMKDLDVITIPSKDVVMVHEPKQKVDLTRYLENQTFRFDYAFDDSAPNEMVYRFTARPLVETIFERGMATCFAYGQTGSGKTHTMGGDFSGKNQDCSKGIYALAARDVFLMLKKPNYKKLELQVYATFFEIYSGKECIRALGRNKPHTPFRASKLTQVLRDSFIGENSRTCMIATISPGMASCENTLNTLRYANRVKELTVDPNAAGDVRPIMHHPPNQIDDLEAQWGVGSSPQRDDLKLLCEQNEEEVSPQLFTFHEAVSQMVEMEEQVVEDHRAVFQESIRWLEDEKALLEMTEEVDYDVDSYATQLEAILEQKIDILTELRDKVKSFRAALQEEEQASKQINPKRPRAL
;
A
#
# COMPACT_ATOMS: atom_id res chain seq x y z
N MET A 1 6.59 -26.50 35.97
CA MET A 1 6.23 -25.36 35.10
C MET A 1 6.39 -24.12 35.96
N ALA A 2 7.26 -23.20 35.58
CA ALA A 2 7.39 -21.93 36.28
C ALA A 2 6.17 -21.06 35.93
N THR A 3 5.50 -20.50 36.93
CA THR A 3 4.43 -19.51 36.74
C THR A 3 5.07 -18.16 36.47
N ALA A 4 4.72 -17.50 35.37
CA ALA A 4 5.22 -16.17 35.01
C ALA A 4 4.95 -15.16 36.15
N ASN A 5 5.97 -14.41 36.57
CA ASN A 5 5.88 -13.47 37.68
C ASN A 5 5.62 -12.04 37.16
N PHE A 6 4.37 -11.60 37.24
CA PHE A 6 3.95 -10.27 36.78
C PHE A 6 4.26 -9.13 37.78
N GLY A 7 4.94 -9.41 38.89
CA GLY A 7 5.27 -8.41 39.91
C GLY A 7 4.02 -7.73 40.45
N LYS A 8 4.02 -6.38 40.45
CA LYS A 8 2.87 -5.55 40.87
C LYS A 8 1.94 -5.17 39.70
N ILE A 9 2.12 -5.77 38.52
CA ILE A 9 1.32 -5.45 37.32
C ILE A 9 -0.06 -6.11 37.41
N GLN A 10 -1.13 -5.32 37.24
CA GLN A 10 -2.52 -5.79 37.28
C GLN A 10 -3.35 -5.12 36.17
N ILE A 11 -4.40 -5.79 35.71
CA ILE A 11 -5.35 -5.22 34.73
C ILE A 11 -5.96 -3.93 35.30
N GLY A 12 -5.92 -2.85 34.52
CA GLY A 12 -6.45 -1.53 34.88
C GLY A 12 -5.42 -0.55 35.43
N ILE A 13 -4.17 -0.96 35.67
CA ILE A 13 -3.10 0.00 36.02
C ILE A 13 -2.52 0.66 34.77
N TYR A 14 -1.96 1.85 34.93
CA TYR A 14 -1.23 2.53 33.87
C TYR A 14 0.27 2.25 34.00
N VAL A 15 0.90 1.89 32.90
CA VAL A 15 2.34 1.64 32.79
C VAL A 15 2.94 2.54 31.72
N GLU A 16 4.20 2.93 31.91
CA GLU A 16 4.96 3.68 30.92
C GLU A 16 5.48 2.73 29.82
N ILE A 17 5.23 3.09 28.57
CA ILE A 17 5.65 2.33 27.41
C ILE A 17 6.41 3.22 26.43
N LYS A 18 7.42 2.66 25.76
CA LYS A 18 8.22 3.36 24.74
C LYS A 18 7.72 3.04 23.34
N ARG A 19 7.44 4.08 22.57
CA ARG A 19 7.03 4.00 21.15
C ARG A 19 8.23 3.73 20.24
N SER A 20 7.94 3.33 19.01
CA SER A 20 8.95 3.13 17.95
C SER A 20 9.72 4.40 17.57
N ASP A 21 9.16 5.59 17.86
CA ASP A 21 9.80 6.90 17.68
C ASP A 21 10.59 7.36 18.94
N GLY A 22 10.70 6.50 19.95
CA GLY A 22 11.44 6.75 21.19
C GLY A 22 10.67 7.50 22.28
N ARG A 23 9.43 7.97 22.01
CA ARG A 23 8.61 8.68 23.02
C ARG A 23 8.05 7.72 24.06
N ILE A 24 8.07 8.13 25.33
CA ILE A 24 7.47 7.39 26.45
C ILE A 24 6.10 8.00 26.78
N HIS A 25 5.09 7.15 26.95
CA HIS A 25 3.77 7.59 27.43
C HIS A 25 3.08 6.50 28.25
N GLN A 26 2.03 6.87 28.95
CA GLN A 26 1.23 5.92 29.74
C GLN A 26 0.24 5.15 28.85
N ALA A 27 0.10 3.86 29.12
CA ALA A 27 -0.90 2.99 28.55
C ALA A 27 -1.52 2.12 29.66
N MET A 28 -2.80 1.83 29.56
CA MET A 28 -3.54 1.04 30.54
C MET A 28 -3.40 -0.44 30.22
N VAL A 29 -3.06 -1.25 31.21
CA VAL A 29 -3.01 -2.71 31.08
C VAL A 29 -4.42 -3.28 30.93
N THR A 30 -4.68 -4.02 29.85
CA THR A 30 -6.00 -4.61 29.56
C THR A 30 -6.01 -6.14 29.67
N SER A 31 -4.87 -6.81 29.48
CA SER A 31 -4.73 -8.24 29.74
C SER A 31 -3.30 -8.65 30.07
N LEU A 32 -3.17 -9.72 30.87
CA LEU A 32 -1.92 -10.38 31.23
C LEU A 32 -1.87 -11.74 30.50
N ASN A 33 -0.75 -12.08 29.88
CA ASN A 33 -0.57 -13.32 29.12
C ASN A 33 0.55 -14.16 29.74
N GLU A 34 0.16 -15.18 30.51
CA GLU A 34 1.08 -16.05 31.25
C GLU A 34 1.93 -16.95 30.33
N ASP A 35 1.40 -17.31 29.15
CA ASP A 35 2.07 -18.24 28.23
C ASP A 35 3.28 -17.61 27.52
N ASN A 36 3.24 -16.30 27.29
CA ASN A 36 4.24 -15.55 26.52
C ASN A 36 4.96 -14.46 27.35
N GLU A 37 4.76 -14.43 28.67
CA GLU A 37 5.38 -13.44 29.57
C GLU A 37 5.18 -11.99 29.09
N SER A 38 3.95 -11.66 28.69
CA SER A 38 3.62 -10.39 28.05
C SER A 38 2.37 -9.73 28.61
N VAL A 39 2.26 -8.43 28.41
CA VAL A 39 1.15 -7.59 28.86
C VAL A 39 0.57 -6.86 27.66
N THR A 40 -0.76 -6.91 27.50
CA THR A 40 -1.47 -6.08 26.52
C THR A 40 -1.85 -4.76 27.16
N VAL A 41 -1.50 -3.66 26.50
CA VAL A 41 -1.78 -2.31 26.95
C VAL A 41 -2.57 -1.53 25.90
N GLU A 42 -3.44 -0.63 26.33
CA GLU A 42 -4.22 0.25 25.48
C GLU A 42 -4.05 1.73 25.86
N TRP A 43 -4.04 2.62 24.86
CA TRP A 43 -4.00 4.06 25.05
C TRP A 43 -4.84 4.77 23.98
N ILE A 44 -5.21 6.02 24.24
CA ILE A 44 -5.97 6.84 23.31
C ILE A 44 -5.02 7.76 22.56
N GLU A 45 -5.09 7.73 21.23
CA GLU A 45 -4.29 8.58 20.36
C GLU A 45 -5.19 9.13 19.24
N ASN A 46 -5.27 10.46 19.14
CA ASN A 46 -6.12 11.17 18.17
C ASN A 46 -7.60 10.75 18.19
N GLY A 47 -8.10 10.34 19.37
CA GLY A 47 -9.48 9.87 19.55
C GLY A 47 -9.72 8.38 19.25
N ASP A 48 -8.70 7.66 18.78
CA ASP A 48 -8.75 6.21 18.58
C ASP A 48 -8.10 5.46 19.74
N THR A 49 -8.69 4.34 20.15
CA THR A 49 -8.02 3.38 21.04
C THR A 49 -7.01 2.55 20.25
N LYS A 50 -5.74 2.61 20.64
CA LYS A 50 -4.65 1.78 20.12
C LYS A 50 -4.23 0.79 21.21
N GLY A 51 -3.81 -0.41 20.81
CA GLY A 51 -3.34 -1.44 21.73
C GLY A 51 -2.08 -2.13 21.22
N LYS A 52 -1.23 -2.58 22.15
CA LYS A 52 0.01 -3.30 21.85
C LYS A 52 0.28 -4.35 22.93
N GLU A 53 0.83 -5.49 22.51
CA GLU A 53 1.39 -6.49 23.41
C GLU A 53 2.89 -6.22 23.60
N ILE A 54 3.34 -6.19 24.85
CA ILE A 54 4.70 -5.83 25.25
C ILE A 54 5.20 -6.89 26.22
N ASP A 55 6.44 -7.36 26.03
CA ASP A 55 7.11 -8.30 26.93
C ASP A 55 7.32 -7.71 28.34
N LEU A 56 7.30 -8.58 29.34
CA LEU A 56 7.43 -8.18 30.75
C LEU A 56 8.76 -7.49 31.06
N GLU A 57 9.86 -7.91 30.43
CA GLU A 57 11.18 -7.31 30.62
C GLU A 57 11.20 -5.84 30.19
N SER A 58 10.62 -5.53 29.03
CA SER A 58 10.46 -4.16 28.54
C SER A 58 9.58 -3.31 29.45
N ILE A 59 8.49 -3.88 29.99
CA ILE A 59 7.64 -3.16 30.95
C ILE A 59 8.42 -2.87 32.24
N PHE A 60 9.15 -3.84 32.78
CA PHE A 60 9.95 -3.66 34.00
C PHE A 60 11.12 -2.69 33.82
N SER A 61 11.76 -2.67 32.64
CA SER A 61 12.84 -1.74 32.33
C SER A 61 12.41 -0.26 32.37
N LEU A 62 11.13 0.01 32.05
CA LEU A 62 10.53 1.34 32.07
C LEU A 62 9.74 1.64 33.35
N ASN A 63 9.35 0.61 34.10
CA ASN A 63 8.53 0.72 35.31
C ASN A 63 9.18 -0.07 36.48
N PRO A 64 10.35 0.38 36.99
CA PRO A 64 11.12 -0.35 38.00
C PRO A 64 10.34 -0.55 39.32
N ASP A 65 9.38 0.33 39.63
CA ASP A 65 8.54 0.23 40.83
C ASP A 65 7.55 -0.96 40.80
N LEU A 66 7.35 -1.56 39.61
CA LEU A 66 6.43 -2.68 39.41
C LEU A 66 7.13 -4.05 39.43
N VAL A 67 8.47 -4.05 39.50
CA VAL A 67 9.31 -5.25 39.55
C VAL A 67 9.03 -6.02 40.86
N PRO A 68 8.98 -7.37 40.84
CA PRO A 68 8.87 -8.17 42.05
C PRO A 68 10.05 -7.92 43.00
N ASP A 69 9.78 -7.72 44.29
CA ASP A 69 10.84 -7.60 45.30
C ASP A 69 11.47 -8.99 45.54
N GLU A 70 12.76 -9.19 45.19
CA GLU A 70 13.48 -10.45 45.48
C GLU A 70 13.85 -10.55 46.98
N GLU A 71 13.43 -11.64 47.63
CA GLU A 71 13.93 -12.03 48.96
C GLU A 71 15.35 -12.61 48.83
N ILE A 72 16.35 -11.89 49.33
CA ILE A 72 17.76 -12.31 49.36
C ILE A 72 18.02 -13.22 50.58
N GLU A 73 18.41 -14.48 50.36
CA GLU A 73 18.99 -15.36 51.40
C GLU A 73 20.44 -14.94 51.79
N PRO A 74 20.91 -15.15 53.04
CA PRO A 74 22.12 -14.50 53.54
C PRO A 74 23.40 -15.38 53.63
N SER A 75 24.56 -14.69 53.57
CA SER A 75 25.90 -14.96 54.18
C SER A 75 27.04 -15.47 53.27
N PRO A 76 28.36 -15.31 53.60
CA PRO A 76 28.98 -14.70 54.80
C PRO A 76 30.13 -13.64 54.57
N GLU A 77 30.55 -13.01 55.67
CA GLU A 77 31.53 -11.91 55.89
C GLU A 77 33.00 -12.20 55.45
N THR A 78 33.88 -11.23 55.10
CA THR A 78 34.71 -10.30 55.93
C THR A 78 35.83 -9.67 55.01
N PRO A 79 36.73 -8.71 55.39
CA PRO A 79 36.72 -7.49 56.25
C PRO A 79 37.35 -6.21 55.53
N PRO A 80 37.48 -5.01 56.18
CA PRO A 80 37.62 -3.63 55.59
C PRO A 80 39.09 -3.09 55.57
N PRO A 81 39.51 -1.78 55.39
CA PRO A 81 38.86 -0.43 55.35
C PRO A 81 39.49 0.53 54.26
N PRO A 82 39.56 1.90 54.29
CA PRO A 82 39.02 2.92 55.23
C PRO A 82 38.33 4.18 54.64
N THR A 83 37.84 4.95 55.61
CA THR A 83 37.05 6.19 55.67
C THR A 83 37.73 7.51 55.22
N SER A 84 36.92 8.48 54.80
CA SER A 84 36.95 9.90 55.26
C SER A 84 35.61 10.57 54.93
N SER A 85 34.71 10.84 55.89
CA SER A 85 34.59 12.06 56.72
C SER A 85 34.43 13.38 55.96
N ALA A 86 33.21 13.94 55.88
CA ALA A 86 32.85 15.24 56.51
C ALA A 86 31.49 15.81 56.06
N LYS A 87 30.58 15.93 57.05
CA LYS A 87 29.74 17.09 57.47
C LYS A 87 29.06 17.95 56.37
N VAL A 88 27.73 17.95 56.22
CA VAL A 88 26.66 18.55 57.06
C VAL A 88 26.50 20.08 56.92
N ASN A 89 25.38 20.52 56.31
CA ASN A 89 24.34 21.47 56.82
C ASN A 89 23.46 22.00 55.66
N LYS A 90 22.14 21.78 55.61
CA LYS A 90 21.02 22.55 56.25
C LYS A 90 21.05 24.05 55.83
N ILE A 91 20.00 24.67 55.25
CA ILE A 91 18.65 24.92 55.84
C ILE A 91 17.73 25.73 54.87
N VAL A 92 16.41 25.41 54.87
CA VAL A 92 15.19 26.29 54.84
C VAL A 92 14.85 27.08 53.54
N LYS A 93 13.80 26.65 52.81
CA LYS A 93 12.37 27.11 52.81
C LYS A 93 12.15 28.62 52.55
N ASN A 94 11.35 28.95 51.53
CA ASN A 94 10.06 29.59 51.80
C ASN A 94 9.06 29.54 50.64
N ARG A 95 7.81 29.41 51.07
CA ARG A 95 6.54 29.31 50.34
C ARG A 95 5.87 30.69 50.36
N ARG A 96 5.20 31.12 49.29
CA ARG A 96 3.91 31.82 49.39
C ARG A 96 3.20 31.99 48.04
N THR A 97 1.90 31.75 48.14
CA THR A 97 0.78 31.92 47.20
C THR A 97 0.18 33.33 47.27
N VAL A 98 -0.62 33.74 46.25
CA VAL A 98 -2.02 34.23 46.31
C VAL A 98 -2.39 34.99 44.99
N ALA A 99 -3.70 35.13 44.72
CA ALA A 99 -4.41 35.05 43.43
C ALA A 99 -4.99 36.36 42.82
N SER A 100 -5.47 36.23 41.55
CA SER A 100 -6.69 36.75 40.84
C SER A 100 -7.04 38.25 40.76
N ILE A 101 -7.33 38.79 39.55
CA ILE A 101 -8.46 39.72 39.19
C ILE A 101 -8.85 39.61 37.68
N LYS A 102 -10.16 39.86 37.41
CA LYS A 102 -11.04 39.80 36.21
C LYS A 102 -10.89 40.92 35.13
N ASN A 103 -11.37 40.69 33.89
CA ASN A 103 -12.51 41.40 33.23
C ASN A 103 -12.65 41.15 31.69
N ASP A 104 -13.90 41.20 31.20
CA ASP A 104 -14.48 41.15 29.82
C ASP A 104 -15.51 42.32 29.71
N PRO A 105 -16.27 42.63 28.62
CA PRO A 105 -16.08 42.89 27.15
C PRO A 105 -16.80 44.25 26.73
N PRO A 106 -17.57 44.48 25.60
CA PRO A 106 -17.48 44.44 24.09
C PRO A 106 -17.82 45.84 23.40
N PRO A 107 -18.62 46.04 22.30
CA PRO A 107 -18.58 45.72 20.83
C PRO A 107 -18.78 46.91 19.80
N ARG A 108 -18.68 46.60 18.47
CA ARG A 108 -19.31 47.13 17.20
C ARG A 108 -19.73 48.62 17.01
N ASP A 109 -19.43 49.20 15.82
CA ASP A 109 -20.45 49.87 14.97
C ASP A 109 -20.07 50.18 13.49
N ASN A 110 -21.11 50.32 12.66
CA ASN A 110 -21.18 50.59 11.20
C ASN A 110 -20.80 52.04 10.75
N ARG A 111 -20.34 52.23 9.50
CA ARG A 111 -20.85 53.32 8.63
C ARG A 111 -20.50 53.24 7.13
N VAL A 112 -21.51 53.61 6.33
CA VAL A 112 -21.58 53.90 4.88
C VAL A 112 -21.38 55.41 4.65
N VAL A 113 -20.63 55.82 3.61
CA VAL A 113 -20.78 56.95 2.63
C VAL A 113 -19.68 56.69 1.58
N GLY A 114 -19.81 56.71 0.25
CA GLY A 114 -20.66 57.41 -0.70
C GLY A 114 -19.75 58.24 -1.63
N SER A 115 -19.68 57.91 -2.92
CA SER A 115 -19.23 58.87 -3.95
C SER A 115 -19.82 58.52 -5.31
N ALA A 116 -20.45 59.50 -5.93
CA ALA A 116 -21.08 59.46 -7.23
C ALA A 116 -20.35 60.42 -8.17
N ARG A 117 -20.14 60.06 -9.44
CA ARG A 117 -20.45 60.95 -10.58
C ARG A 117 -20.36 60.28 -11.96
N ALA A 118 -21.45 60.52 -12.70
CA ALA A 118 -21.55 60.94 -14.10
C ALA A 118 -21.23 59.98 -15.27
N ARG A 119 -22.30 59.69 -16.00
CA ARG A 119 -22.42 59.46 -17.46
C ARG A 119 -21.81 60.64 -18.25
N PRO A 120 -21.37 60.45 -19.51
CA PRO A 120 -22.33 60.50 -20.62
C PRO A 120 -22.11 59.47 -21.75
N SER A 121 -23.17 59.36 -22.54
CA SER A 121 -23.41 58.64 -23.79
C SER A 121 -22.36 58.78 -24.89
N GLN A 122 -22.05 57.68 -25.58
CA GLN A 122 -21.63 57.63 -26.99
C GLN A 122 -22.16 56.35 -27.67
N LEU A 123 -22.94 56.55 -28.75
CA LEU A 123 -22.97 55.71 -29.96
C LEU A 123 -21.87 56.30 -30.89
N PRO A 124 -21.26 55.57 -31.86
CA PRO A 124 -22.02 55.12 -33.03
C PRO A 124 -21.46 53.90 -33.84
N GLU A 125 -22.19 53.61 -34.94
CA GLU A 125 -21.80 52.84 -36.15
C GLU A 125 -21.90 51.29 -36.09
N GLN A 126 -22.39 50.54 -37.08
CA GLN A 126 -22.62 50.81 -38.52
C GLN A 126 -23.49 49.70 -39.18
N SER A 127 -24.04 50.03 -40.37
CA SER A 127 -24.54 49.15 -41.46
C SER A 127 -25.93 48.50 -41.28
N SER A 128 -26.84 48.44 -42.26
CA SER A 128 -26.78 48.67 -43.72
C SER A 128 -28.20 48.89 -44.32
N SER A 129 -28.24 49.73 -45.36
CA SER A 129 -29.11 49.76 -46.56
C SER A 129 -30.59 49.31 -46.48
N ALA A 130 -31.51 50.21 -46.85
CA ALA A 130 -32.03 50.30 -48.22
C ALA A 130 -33.13 51.38 -48.34
N GLN A 131 -33.12 52.03 -49.50
CA GLN A 131 -33.92 53.17 -49.92
C GLN A 131 -35.42 52.87 -50.01
N GLN A 132 -36.27 53.87 -49.72
CA GLN A 132 -37.26 54.36 -50.69
C GLN A 132 -37.81 55.75 -50.29
N ASN A 133 -37.64 56.69 -51.21
CA ASN A 133 -38.30 58.00 -51.27
C ASN A 133 -39.81 57.84 -51.55
N GLY A 134 -40.61 58.81 -51.09
CA GLY A 134 -41.86 59.15 -51.80
C GLY A 134 -43.01 59.73 -50.98
N SER A 135 -43.04 61.06 -50.87
CA SER A 135 -44.22 61.96 -50.95
C SER A 135 -45.42 61.80 -50.01
N VAL A 136 -45.47 62.70 -49.01
CA VAL A 136 -46.48 63.75 -48.75
C VAL A 136 -47.89 63.58 -49.36
N SER A 137 -48.92 63.54 -48.50
CA SER A 137 -49.98 64.58 -48.47
C SER A 137 -51.02 64.35 -47.36
N ASP A 138 -51.43 65.48 -46.80
CA ASP A 138 -52.42 65.73 -45.75
C ASP A 138 -53.79 65.07 -45.96
N ILE A 139 -54.51 64.89 -44.86
CA ILE A 139 -55.80 65.52 -44.52
C ILE A 139 -56.47 64.66 -43.42
N SER A 140 -56.50 65.20 -42.20
CA SER A 140 -57.61 64.97 -41.24
C SER A 140 -58.70 66.00 -41.55
N PRO A 141 -60.01 65.83 -41.21
CA PRO A 141 -60.50 65.12 -40.03
C PRO A 141 -61.83 64.35 -40.24
N VAL A 142 -62.31 63.66 -39.21
CA VAL A 142 -63.67 63.74 -38.64
C VAL A 142 -63.97 62.51 -37.77
N GLN A 143 -64.71 62.79 -36.72
CA GLN A 143 -64.88 62.10 -35.45
C GLN A 143 -65.71 60.82 -35.48
N ALA A 144 -65.37 59.96 -34.52
CA ALA A 144 -66.25 59.18 -33.65
C ALA A 144 -67.20 58.13 -34.24
N ALA A 145 -66.79 56.87 -34.09
CA ALA A 145 -67.69 55.84 -33.54
C ALA A 145 -66.86 54.86 -32.69
N LYS A 146 -67.11 54.86 -31.37
CA LYS A 146 -66.65 53.80 -30.47
C LYS A 146 -67.28 52.48 -30.92
N LYS A 147 -66.46 51.54 -31.41
CA LYS A 147 -66.72 50.11 -31.32
C LYS A 147 -65.49 49.46 -30.71
N GLU A 148 -65.70 48.85 -29.55
CA GLU A 148 -64.73 47.94 -28.93
C GLU A 148 -64.33 46.86 -29.94
N PHE A 149 -63.05 46.82 -30.28
CA PHE A 149 -62.42 45.64 -30.86
C PHE A 149 -61.34 45.21 -29.87
N GLY A 150 -61.48 44.00 -29.33
CA GLY A 150 -60.45 43.35 -28.54
C GLY A 150 -59.11 43.27 -29.29
N PRO A 151 -57.99 43.03 -28.60
CA PRO A 151 -56.66 43.09 -29.21
C PRO A 151 -56.59 42.16 -30.43
N PRO A 152 -55.96 42.59 -31.55
CA PRO A 152 -55.91 41.77 -32.75
C PRO A 152 -55.11 40.51 -32.45
N SER A 153 -55.77 39.35 -32.51
CA SER A 153 -55.11 38.06 -32.53
C SER A 153 -54.22 38.00 -33.77
N ARG A 154 -52.93 38.33 -33.61
CA ARG A 154 -51.92 38.06 -34.63
C ARG A 154 -51.89 36.54 -34.81
N ARG A 155 -52.55 36.04 -35.87
CA ARG A 155 -52.44 34.64 -36.29
C ARG A 155 -50.97 34.36 -36.57
N LYS A 156 -50.31 33.67 -35.63
CA LYS A 156 -48.93 33.22 -35.78
C LYS A 156 -48.80 32.39 -37.06
N SER A 157 -47.78 32.68 -37.86
CA SER A 157 -47.43 31.91 -39.07
C SER A 157 -47.22 30.43 -38.73
N ASN A 158 -47.51 29.52 -39.67
CA ASN A 158 -47.31 28.08 -39.47
C ASN A 158 -45.87 27.73 -39.08
N CYS A 159 -44.86 28.46 -39.60
CA CYS A 159 -43.47 28.29 -39.19
C CYS A 159 -43.27 28.63 -37.70
N VAL A 160 -43.86 29.74 -37.22
CA VAL A 160 -43.79 30.16 -35.81
C VAL A 160 -44.47 29.14 -34.89
N LYS A 161 -45.59 28.54 -35.33
CA LYS A 161 -46.28 27.49 -34.58
C LYS A 161 -45.46 26.20 -34.46
N GLU A 162 -44.73 25.81 -35.51
CA GLU A 162 -43.86 24.63 -35.46
C GLU A 162 -42.63 24.85 -34.56
N VAL A 163 -42.05 26.05 -34.56
CA VAL A 163 -40.99 26.42 -33.61
C VAL A 163 -41.51 26.40 -32.16
N GLU A 164 -42.73 26.87 -31.94
CA GLU A 164 -43.38 26.88 -30.62
C GLU A 164 -43.70 25.45 -30.13
N LYS A 165 -44.19 24.56 -31.01
CA LYS A 165 -44.35 23.13 -30.70
C LYS A 165 -43.01 22.44 -30.38
N LEU A 166 -41.95 22.79 -31.10
CA LEU A 166 -40.61 22.24 -30.83
C LEU A 166 -40.10 22.71 -29.46
N GLN A 167 -40.36 23.97 -29.10
CA GLN A 167 -40.04 24.51 -27.79
C GLN A 167 -40.85 23.83 -26.68
N GLU A 168 -42.16 23.67 -26.85
CA GLU A 168 -43.04 23.00 -25.90
C GLU A 168 -42.64 21.52 -25.71
N LYS A 169 -42.25 20.83 -26.80
CA LYS A 169 -41.73 19.46 -26.73
C LYS A 169 -40.39 19.37 -26.00
N ARG A 170 -39.51 20.36 -26.16
CA ARG A 170 -38.25 20.47 -25.39
C ARG A 170 -38.53 20.75 -23.91
N GLU A 171 -39.49 21.63 -23.59
CA GLU A 171 -39.90 21.96 -22.23
C GLU A 171 -40.53 20.78 -21.51
N LYS A 172 -41.46 20.07 -22.17
CA LYS A 172 -42.07 18.87 -21.63
C LYS A 172 -41.04 17.76 -21.38
N ARG A 173 -40.03 17.62 -22.27
CA ARG A 173 -38.92 16.68 -22.08
C ARG A 173 -38.04 17.09 -20.89
N ARG A 174 -37.76 18.39 -20.71
CA ARG A 174 -37.02 18.90 -19.53
C ARG A 174 -37.79 18.61 -18.23
N LEU A 175 -39.10 18.87 -18.22
CA LEU A 175 -39.95 18.64 -17.05
C LEU A 175 -40.02 17.15 -16.68
N GLN A 176 -40.20 16.27 -17.66
CA GLN A 176 -40.17 14.81 -17.42
C GLN A 176 -38.83 14.33 -16.87
N GLN A 177 -37.71 14.89 -17.36
CA GLN A 177 -36.38 14.54 -16.88
C GLN A 177 -36.12 15.07 -15.46
N GLN A 178 -36.69 16.23 -15.12
CA GLN A 178 -36.68 16.79 -13.78
C GLN A 178 -37.55 15.97 -12.80
N GLU A 179 -38.78 15.62 -13.19
CA GLU A 179 -39.69 14.81 -12.38
C GLU A 179 -39.11 13.40 -12.12
N LEU A 180 -38.46 12.80 -13.11
CA LEU A 180 -37.72 11.55 -12.93
C LEU A 180 -36.55 11.69 -11.95
N ARG A 181 -35.85 12.83 -11.96
CA ARG A 181 -34.75 13.14 -11.03
C ARG A 181 -35.27 13.36 -9.61
N GLU A 182 -36.38 14.08 -9.45
CA GLU A 182 -37.04 14.32 -8.15
C GLU A 182 -37.58 13.03 -7.56
N LYS A 183 -38.21 12.17 -8.38
CA LYS A 183 -38.66 10.85 -7.95
C LYS A 183 -37.48 9.96 -7.50
N ARG A 184 -36.37 9.95 -8.25
CA ARG A 184 -35.13 9.26 -7.84
C ARG A 184 -34.52 9.83 -6.56
N ALA A 185 -34.63 11.14 -6.34
CA ALA A 185 -34.14 11.79 -5.13
C ALA A 185 -34.97 11.42 -3.89
N GLN A 186 -36.28 11.15 -4.06
CA GLN A 186 -37.15 10.65 -2.98
C GLN A 186 -36.82 9.19 -2.59
N ASP A 187 -36.32 8.39 -3.52
CA ASP A 187 -35.86 7.01 -3.27
C ASP A 187 -34.46 6.95 -2.64
N VAL A 188 -33.80 8.08 -2.35
CA VAL A 188 -32.46 8.11 -1.75
C VAL A 188 -32.55 7.78 -0.26
N ASP A 189 -31.95 6.65 0.13
CA ASP A 189 -31.76 6.34 1.55
C ASP A 189 -30.75 7.31 2.17
N ALA A 190 -31.27 8.37 2.79
CA ALA A 190 -30.47 9.38 3.48
C ALA A 190 -29.67 8.81 4.67
N THR A 191 -29.92 7.57 5.11
CA THR A 191 -29.16 6.91 6.18
C THR A 191 -27.88 6.24 5.69
N ASN A 192 -27.69 6.10 4.37
CA ASN A 192 -26.49 5.52 3.79
C ASN A 192 -25.69 6.57 2.98
N PRO A 193 -24.54 7.05 3.47
CA PRO A 193 -23.72 8.06 2.78
C PRO A 193 -23.16 7.58 1.43
N ASN A 194 -23.20 6.27 1.17
CA ASN A 194 -22.73 5.65 -0.06
C ASN A 194 -23.87 5.21 -0.99
N TYR A 195 -25.13 5.60 -0.72
CA TYR A 195 -26.30 5.17 -1.49
C TYR A 195 -26.19 5.46 -2.99
N GLU A 196 -25.68 6.63 -3.36
CA GLU A 196 -25.50 7.02 -4.77
C GLU A 196 -24.50 6.09 -5.48
N ILE A 197 -23.36 5.80 -4.84
CA ILE A 197 -22.32 4.89 -5.36
C ILE A 197 -22.90 3.47 -5.48
N MET A 198 -23.63 3.01 -4.46
CA MET A 198 -24.30 1.71 -4.47
C MET A 198 -25.27 1.59 -5.67
N CYS A 199 -26.05 2.63 -5.95
CA CYS A 199 -26.95 2.65 -7.10
C CYS A 199 -26.18 2.59 -8.43
N MET A 200 -25.10 3.36 -8.58
CA MET A 200 -24.26 3.31 -9.78
C MET A 200 -23.68 1.91 -10.01
N ILE A 201 -23.19 1.25 -8.95
CA ILE A 201 -22.65 -0.13 -9.05
C ILE A 201 -23.76 -1.12 -9.42
N ARG A 202 -24.94 -1.01 -8.80
CA ARG A 202 -26.09 -1.89 -9.09
C ARG A 202 -26.53 -1.77 -10.55
N ASP A 203 -26.66 -0.55 -11.05
CA ASP A 203 -27.04 -0.29 -12.44
C ASP A 203 -25.99 -0.84 -13.41
N PHE A 204 -24.70 -0.67 -13.08
CA PHE A 204 -23.60 -1.24 -13.86
C PHE A 204 -23.64 -2.76 -13.89
N ARG A 205 -23.77 -3.42 -12.73
CA ARG A 205 -23.88 -4.88 -12.60
C ARG A 205 -25.06 -5.44 -13.39
N GLY A 206 -26.20 -4.75 -13.37
CA GLY A 206 -27.37 -5.14 -14.15
C GLY A 206 -27.18 -5.13 -15.68
N SER A 207 -26.12 -4.47 -16.17
CA SER A 207 -25.79 -4.43 -17.60
C SER A 207 -24.81 -5.52 -18.06
N LEU A 208 -24.23 -6.28 -17.12
CA LEU A 208 -23.20 -7.29 -17.42
C LEU A 208 -23.80 -8.66 -17.78
N ASP A 209 -23.12 -9.38 -18.67
CA ASP A 209 -23.38 -10.80 -18.94
C ASP A 209 -22.48 -11.67 -18.05
N TYR A 210 -23.08 -12.47 -17.18
CA TYR A 210 -22.36 -13.28 -16.19
C TYR A 210 -22.10 -14.69 -16.71
N ARG A 211 -20.83 -15.05 -16.82
CA ARG A 211 -20.31 -16.38 -17.21
C ARG A 211 -19.19 -16.81 -16.27
N PRO A 212 -19.52 -17.06 -14.98
CA PRO A 212 -18.52 -17.38 -13.96
C PRO A 212 -17.78 -18.69 -14.29
N LEU A 213 -16.59 -18.84 -13.70
CA LEU A 213 -15.81 -20.07 -13.82
C LEU A 213 -16.56 -21.26 -13.20
N THR A 214 -16.58 -22.38 -13.91
CA THR A 214 -17.21 -23.61 -13.44
C THR A 214 -16.20 -24.76 -13.40
N THR A 215 -16.52 -25.83 -12.69
CA THR A 215 -15.66 -27.03 -12.67
C THR A 215 -15.54 -27.74 -14.03
N ALA A 216 -16.43 -27.43 -14.97
CA ALA A 216 -16.44 -28.00 -16.31
C ALA A 216 -15.48 -27.29 -17.28
N ASP A 217 -14.98 -26.11 -16.92
CA ASP A 217 -14.01 -25.39 -17.74
C ASP A 217 -12.69 -26.17 -17.87
N PRO A 218 -12.05 -26.12 -19.05
CA PRO A 218 -10.74 -26.74 -19.26
C PRO A 218 -9.66 -26.03 -18.43
N ILE A 219 -8.64 -26.79 -18.07
CA ILE A 219 -7.47 -26.28 -17.37
C ILE A 219 -6.39 -26.01 -18.43
N ASP A 220 -5.93 -24.76 -18.48
CA ASP A 220 -4.92 -24.31 -19.42
C ASP A 220 -3.53 -24.38 -18.76
N GLU A 221 -2.56 -24.94 -19.48
CA GLU A 221 -1.20 -25.10 -18.96
C GLU A 221 -0.35 -23.85 -19.19
N HIS A 222 0.08 -23.23 -18.10
CA HIS A 222 0.96 -22.06 -18.12
C HIS A 222 2.18 -22.31 -17.24
N ARG A 223 3.36 -21.79 -17.65
CA ARG A 223 4.58 -21.85 -16.82
C ARG A 223 4.40 -21.06 -15.53
N ILE A 224 3.82 -19.87 -15.62
CA ILE A 224 3.36 -19.08 -14.47
C ILE A 224 1.86 -18.89 -14.63
N CYS A 225 1.09 -19.40 -13.68
CA CYS A 225 -0.36 -19.22 -13.62
C CYS A 225 -0.69 -18.15 -12.58
N VAL A 226 -1.38 -17.08 -12.99
CA VAL A 226 -1.79 -15.99 -12.10
C VAL A 226 -3.31 -15.96 -12.01
N CYS A 227 -3.80 -16.21 -10.79
CA CYS A 227 -5.21 -16.26 -10.48
C CYS A 227 -5.59 -15.19 -9.47
N VAL A 228 -6.85 -14.76 -9.50
CA VAL A 228 -7.43 -13.85 -8.49
C VAL A 228 -8.59 -14.51 -7.79
N ARG A 229 -8.67 -14.36 -6.47
CA ARG A 229 -9.77 -14.82 -5.63
C ARG A 229 -10.39 -13.66 -4.86
N LYS A 230 -11.67 -13.38 -5.12
CA LYS A 230 -12.50 -12.50 -4.30
C LYS A 230 -13.05 -13.31 -3.11
N ARG A 231 -12.95 -12.76 -1.90
CA ARG A 231 -13.72 -13.29 -0.75
C ARG A 231 -15.08 -12.57 -0.63
N PRO A 232 -16.10 -13.16 0.02
CA PRO A 232 -17.30 -12.43 0.37
C PRO A 232 -17.03 -11.34 1.41
N LEU A 233 -17.94 -10.36 1.50
CA LEU A 233 -17.98 -9.40 2.61
C LEU A 233 -18.19 -10.16 3.92
N ASN A 234 -17.42 -9.79 4.95
CA ASN A 234 -17.54 -10.38 6.27
C ASN A 234 -18.65 -9.69 7.09
N LYS A 235 -18.99 -10.26 8.25
CA LYS A 235 -20.06 -9.73 9.13
C LYS A 235 -19.79 -8.29 9.59
N LYS A 236 -18.53 -7.94 9.89
CA LYS A 236 -18.16 -6.58 10.31
C LYS A 236 -18.35 -5.58 9.18
N GLU A 237 -17.89 -5.91 7.98
CA GLU A 237 -18.07 -5.08 6.78
C GLU A 237 -19.55 -4.88 6.45
N THR A 238 -20.35 -5.95 6.55
CA THR A 238 -21.80 -5.88 6.35
C THR A 238 -22.50 -5.00 7.40
N GLN A 239 -22.10 -5.12 8.67
CA GLN A 239 -22.63 -4.30 9.77
C GLN A 239 -22.28 -2.82 9.58
N MET A 240 -21.08 -2.52 9.08
CA MET A 240 -20.64 -1.17 8.75
C MET A 240 -21.23 -0.63 7.44
N LYS A 241 -22.11 -1.41 6.78
CA LYS A 241 -22.67 -1.10 5.45
C LYS A 241 -21.58 -0.78 4.41
N ASP A 242 -20.44 -1.47 4.49
CA ASP A 242 -19.39 -1.36 3.48
C ASP A 242 -19.93 -1.85 2.12
N LEU A 243 -19.47 -1.22 1.04
CA LEU A 243 -19.93 -1.54 -0.30
C LEU A 243 -19.00 -2.56 -0.96
N ASP A 244 -19.60 -3.56 -1.60
CA ASP A 244 -18.86 -4.44 -2.49
C ASP A 244 -18.59 -3.73 -3.82
N VAL A 245 -17.33 -3.35 -4.03
CA VAL A 245 -16.85 -2.62 -5.22
C VAL A 245 -16.18 -3.53 -6.24
N ILE A 246 -16.22 -4.86 -6.06
CA ILE A 246 -15.54 -5.81 -6.94
C ILE A 246 -16.56 -6.71 -7.65
N THR A 247 -16.45 -6.81 -8.97
CA THR A 247 -17.31 -7.68 -9.78
C THR A 247 -16.45 -8.60 -10.65
N ILE A 248 -16.78 -9.89 -10.64
CA ILE A 248 -16.13 -10.91 -11.48
C ILE A 248 -17.22 -11.44 -12.43
N PRO A 249 -17.35 -10.89 -13.64
CA PRO A 249 -18.40 -11.28 -14.57
C PRO A 249 -18.08 -12.58 -15.31
N SER A 250 -16.79 -12.89 -15.52
CA SER A 250 -16.34 -14.07 -16.25
C SER A 250 -15.20 -14.78 -15.54
N LYS A 251 -14.85 -15.97 -16.04
CA LYS A 251 -13.76 -16.79 -15.50
C LYS A 251 -12.37 -16.17 -15.52
N ASP A 252 -12.14 -15.09 -16.26
CA ASP A 252 -10.84 -14.46 -16.50
C ASP A 252 -10.83 -12.96 -16.22
N VAL A 253 -11.98 -12.34 -15.93
CA VAL A 253 -12.12 -10.88 -15.79
C VAL A 253 -12.42 -10.50 -14.35
N VAL A 254 -11.66 -9.53 -13.84
CA VAL A 254 -11.92 -8.87 -12.56
C VAL A 254 -12.15 -7.38 -12.81
N MET A 255 -13.27 -6.86 -12.34
CA MET A 255 -13.64 -5.45 -12.44
C MET A 255 -13.63 -4.78 -11.07
N VAL A 256 -12.97 -3.63 -10.98
CA VAL A 256 -12.93 -2.77 -9.78
C VAL A 256 -13.73 -1.52 -10.08
N HIS A 257 -14.76 -1.27 -9.28
CA HIS A 257 -15.59 -0.07 -9.35
C HIS A 257 -15.03 0.99 -8.41
N GLU A 258 -13.95 1.68 -8.81
CA GLU A 258 -13.29 2.66 -7.96
C GLU A 258 -14.16 3.92 -7.84
N PRO A 259 -14.65 4.27 -6.63
CA PRO A 259 -15.43 5.48 -6.45
C PRO A 259 -14.51 6.70 -6.49
N LYS A 260 -14.81 7.63 -7.40
CA LYS A 260 -14.06 8.87 -7.58
C LYS A 260 -15.00 10.08 -7.48
N GLN A 261 -14.39 11.23 -7.26
CA GLN A 261 -15.09 12.50 -7.19
C GLN A 261 -14.36 13.52 -8.06
N LYS A 262 -15.11 14.18 -8.94
CA LYS A 262 -14.60 15.28 -9.76
C LYS A 262 -14.42 16.54 -8.91
N VAL A 263 -13.72 17.53 -9.48
CA VAL A 263 -13.53 18.85 -8.86
C VAL A 263 -14.86 19.57 -8.57
N ASP A 264 -15.89 19.33 -9.39
CA ASP A 264 -17.24 19.86 -9.21
C ASP A 264 -18.10 19.09 -8.19
N LEU A 265 -17.48 18.19 -7.43
CA LEU A 265 -18.10 17.28 -6.45
C LEU A 265 -19.00 16.20 -7.06
N THR A 266 -19.06 16.06 -8.38
CA THR A 266 -19.80 14.96 -9.03
C THR A 266 -19.11 13.63 -8.74
N ARG A 267 -19.83 12.70 -8.10
CA ARG A 267 -19.39 11.32 -7.89
C ARG A 267 -19.49 10.52 -9.18
N TYR A 268 -18.51 9.68 -9.46
CA TYR A 268 -18.52 8.76 -10.58
C TYR A 268 -17.75 7.48 -10.25
N LEU A 269 -17.97 6.43 -11.04
CA LEU A 269 -17.20 5.19 -10.96
C LEU A 269 -16.13 5.17 -12.04
N GLU A 270 -14.88 4.94 -11.62
CA GLU A 270 -13.79 4.57 -12.51
C GLU A 270 -13.69 3.04 -12.55
N ASN A 271 -14.23 2.45 -13.62
CA ASN A 271 -14.29 1.00 -13.78
C ASN A 271 -12.98 0.48 -14.39
N GLN A 272 -12.10 -0.03 -13.55
CA GLN A 272 -10.86 -0.67 -13.99
C GLN A 272 -11.11 -2.16 -14.24
N THR A 273 -10.61 -2.68 -15.36
CA THR A 273 -10.76 -4.08 -15.76
C THR A 273 -9.39 -4.75 -15.84
N PHE A 274 -9.26 -5.91 -15.20
CA PHE A 274 -8.05 -6.73 -15.20
C PHE A 274 -8.37 -8.12 -15.75
N ARG A 275 -7.43 -8.72 -16.49
CA ARG A 275 -7.56 -10.08 -17.01
C ARG A 275 -6.49 -11.01 -16.43
N PHE A 276 -6.93 -12.13 -15.89
CA PHE A 276 -6.09 -13.16 -15.25
C PHE A 276 -6.32 -14.50 -15.91
N ASP A 277 -5.59 -15.54 -15.50
CA ASP A 277 -5.79 -16.89 -16.06
C ASP A 277 -7.10 -17.46 -15.50
N TYR A 278 -7.30 -17.28 -14.19
CA TYR A 278 -8.56 -17.58 -13.52
C TYR A 278 -8.95 -16.47 -12.53
N ALA A 279 -10.24 -16.15 -12.51
CA ALA A 279 -10.88 -15.22 -11.60
C ALA A 279 -12.00 -15.95 -10.85
N PHE A 280 -11.81 -16.12 -9.53
CA PHE A 280 -12.75 -16.78 -8.63
C PHE A 280 -13.60 -15.73 -7.92
N ASP A 281 -14.92 -15.85 -8.05
CA ASP A 281 -15.88 -15.01 -7.34
C ASP A 281 -15.99 -15.36 -5.85
N ASP A 282 -16.86 -14.65 -5.15
CA ASP A 282 -17.10 -14.81 -3.72
C ASP A 282 -17.88 -16.08 -3.35
N SER A 283 -18.37 -16.83 -4.33
CA SER A 283 -19.02 -18.13 -4.14
C SER A 283 -18.05 -19.31 -4.25
N ALA A 284 -16.86 -19.10 -4.81
CA ALA A 284 -15.91 -20.16 -5.11
C ALA A 284 -15.28 -20.80 -3.85
N PRO A 285 -15.50 -22.12 -3.62
CA PRO A 285 -14.91 -22.84 -2.50
C PRO A 285 -13.42 -23.14 -2.73
N ASN A 286 -12.71 -23.51 -1.67
CA ASN A 286 -11.29 -23.85 -1.73
C ASN A 286 -11.00 -25.00 -2.72
N GLU A 287 -11.88 -26.01 -2.82
CA GLU A 287 -11.75 -27.12 -3.77
C GLU A 287 -11.74 -26.65 -5.23
N MET A 288 -12.56 -25.65 -5.56
CA MET A 288 -12.60 -25.07 -6.90
C MET A 288 -11.31 -24.29 -7.17
N VAL A 289 -10.86 -23.48 -6.21
CA VAL A 289 -9.59 -22.76 -6.32
C VAL A 289 -8.44 -23.74 -6.52
N TYR A 290 -8.36 -24.78 -5.68
CA TYR A 290 -7.34 -25.84 -5.77
C TYR A 290 -7.31 -26.50 -7.15
N ARG A 291 -8.48 -26.85 -7.71
CA ARG A 291 -8.60 -27.53 -9.01
C ARG A 291 -7.89 -26.80 -10.14
N PHE A 292 -7.97 -25.48 -10.18
CA PHE A 292 -7.43 -24.64 -11.26
C PHE A 292 -6.06 -24.03 -10.93
N THR A 293 -5.59 -24.14 -9.67
CA THR A 293 -4.33 -23.53 -9.21
C THR A 293 -3.26 -24.57 -8.91
N ALA A 294 -3.31 -25.17 -7.72
CA ALA A 294 -2.26 -26.06 -7.23
C ALA A 294 -2.42 -27.52 -7.69
N ARG A 295 -3.60 -27.96 -8.12
CA ARG A 295 -3.80 -29.34 -8.56
C ARG A 295 -2.98 -29.72 -9.79
N PRO A 296 -2.91 -28.92 -10.87
CA PRO A 296 -2.05 -29.21 -12.03
C PRO A 296 -0.56 -29.25 -11.67
N LEU A 297 -0.15 -28.49 -10.64
CA LEU A 297 1.23 -28.47 -10.15
C LEU A 297 1.66 -29.78 -9.48
N VAL A 298 0.71 -30.57 -8.96
CA VAL A 298 1.02 -31.89 -8.38
C VAL A 298 1.56 -32.82 -9.48
N GLU A 299 1.07 -32.73 -10.70
CA GLU A 299 1.58 -33.55 -11.81
C GLU A 299 3.04 -33.19 -12.15
N THR A 300 3.36 -31.90 -12.12
CA THR A 300 4.70 -31.38 -12.40
C THR A 300 5.79 -31.96 -11.49
N ILE A 301 5.51 -32.14 -10.19
CA ILE A 301 6.51 -32.70 -9.27
C ILE A 301 6.77 -34.20 -9.50
N PHE A 302 5.79 -34.95 -10.01
CA PHE A 302 5.98 -36.36 -10.39
C PHE A 302 6.71 -36.50 -11.74
N GLU A 303 6.72 -35.45 -12.55
CA GLU A 303 7.45 -35.35 -13.82
C GLU A 303 8.87 -34.79 -13.65
N ARG A 304 9.43 -34.88 -12.43
CA ARG A 304 10.76 -34.36 -12.05
C ARG A 304 10.90 -32.85 -12.26
N GLY A 305 9.79 -32.12 -12.11
CA GLY A 305 9.76 -30.66 -12.08
C GLY A 305 9.69 -30.11 -10.66
N MET A 306 9.92 -28.80 -10.54
CA MET A 306 9.68 -28.06 -9.30
C MET A 306 8.38 -27.28 -9.45
N ALA A 307 7.55 -27.26 -8.41
CA ALA A 307 6.30 -26.54 -8.46
C ALA A 307 6.07 -25.71 -7.22
N THR A 308 5.61 -24.47 -7.42
CA THR A 308 5.44 -23.50 -6.34
C THR A 308 4.09 -22.83 -6.42
N CYS A 309 3.38 -22.78 -5.29
CA CYS A 309 2.09 -22.10 -5.19
C CYS A 309 2.13 -21.14 -4.01
N PHE A 310 1.84 -19.86 -4.25
CA PHE A 310 1.82 -18.85 -3.19
C PHE A 310 0.55 -18.01 -3.22
N ALA A 311 0.09 -17.62 -2.03
CA ALA A 311 -1.04 -16.71 -1.86
C ALA A 311 -0.53 -15.30 -1.56
N TYR A 312 -1.02 -14.31 -2.28
CA TYR A 312 -0.64 -12.91 -2.16
C TYR A 312 -1.87 -12.02 -1.93
N GLY A 313 -1.72 -10.89 -1.24
CA GLY A 313 -2.83 -9.96 -0.95
C GLY A 313 -2.71 -9.32 0.44
N GLN A 314 -3.56 -8.33 0.72
CA GLN A 314 -3.56 -7.61 2.01
C GLN A 314 -3.90 -8.52 3.21
N THR A 315 -3.63 -8.06 4.42
CA THR A 315 -4.14 -8.73 5.63
C THR A 315 -5.67 -8.79 5.60
N GLY A 316 -6.24 -9.95 5.94
CA GLY A 316 -7.69 -10.17 5.91
C GLY A 316 -8.29 -10.44 4.52
N SER A 317 -7.50 -10.53 3.44
CA SER A 317 -8.01 -10.84 2.09
C SER A 317 -8.38 -12.32 1.87
N GLY A 318 -7.96 -13.22 2.76
CA GLY A 318 -8.25 -14.67 2.65
C GLY A 318 -7.06 -15.56 2.29
N LYS A 319 -5.81 -15.06 2.36
CA LYS A 319 -4.59 -15.87 2.13
C LYS A 319 -4.56 -17.14 2.99
N THR A 320 -4.60 -17.00 4.31
CA THR A 320 -4.52 -18.12 5.26
C THR A 320 -5.71 -19.05 5.14
N HIS A 321 -6.91 -18.51 4.90
CA HIS A 321 -8.11 -19.32 4.63
C HIS A 321 -7.96 -20.20 3.38
N THR A 322 -7.35 -19.65 2.33
CA THR A 322 -7.14 -20.38 1.07
C THR A 322 -6.10 -21.49 1.24
N MET A 323 -4.96 -21.17 1.85
CA MET A 323 -3.86 -22.13 1.97
C MET A 323 -4.10 -23.15 3.09
N GLY A 324 -4.51 -22.66 4.25
CA GLY A 324 -4.64 -23.42 5.49
C GLY A 324 -6.05 -23.86 5.87
N GLY A 325 -7.11 -23.43 5.17
CA GLY A 325 -8.48 -23.88 5.44
C GLY A 325 -9.31 -22.99 6.37
N ASP A 326 -10.46 -23.50 6.81
CA ASP A 326 -11.50 -22.70 7.50
C ASP A 326 -11.10 -22.43 8.96
N PHE A 327 -11.36 -21.23 9.46
CA PHE A 327 -11.16 -20.89 10.88
C PHE A 327 -12.50 -20.83 11.63
N SER A 328 -12.59 -21.59 12.72
CA SER A 328 -13.70 -21.57 13.68
C SER A 328 -13.18 -21.11 15.05
N GLY A 329 -13.20 -19.79 15.27
CA GLY A 329 -12.56 -19.18 16.44
C GLY A 329 -11.04 -19.37 16.39
N LYS A 330 -10.48 -20.05 17.39
CA LYS A 330 -9.04 -20.40 17.44
C LYS A 330 -8.71 -21.71 16.70
N ASN A 331 -9.71 -22.52 16.35
CA ASN A 331 -9.50 -23.82 15.71
C ASN A 331 -9.51 -23.68 14.18
N GLN A 332 -8.49 -24.23 13.53
CA GLN A 332 -8.36 -24.24 12.08
C GLN A 332 -8.68 -25.64 11.54
N ASP A 333 -9.67 -25.73 10.65
CA ASP A 333 -9.96 -26.92 9.87
C ASP A 333 -9.07 -26.93 8.62
N CYS A 334 -7.93 -27.61 8.74
CA CYS A 334 -6.96 -27.73 7.67
C CYS A 334 -7.43 -28.63 6.52
N SER A 335 -8.48 -29.44 6.70
CA SER A 335 -8.88 -30.47 5.73
C SER A 335 -9.32 -29.89 4.38
N LYS A 336 -9.82 -28.64 4.39
CA LYS A 336 -10.27 -27.91 3.20
C LYS A 336 -9.24 -26.89 2.70
N GLY A 337 -8.06 -26.81 3.31
CA GLY A 337 -6.97 -25.95 2.85
C GLY A 337 -6.27 -26.54 1.63
N ILE A 338 -5.69 -25.68 0.77
CA ILE A 338 -4.87 -26.13 -0.36
C ILE A 338 -3.73 -27.05 0.10
N TYR A 339 -3.13 -26.84 1.28
CA TYR A 339 -2.08 -27.73 1.80
C TYR A 339 -2.55 -29.18 1.94
N ALA A 340 -3.71 -29.41 2.58
CA ALA A 340 -4.25 -30.76 2.77
C ALA A 340 -4.75 -31.37 1.46
N LEU A 341 -5.40 -30.57 0.61
CA LEU A 341 -5.87 -31.02 -0.71
C LEU A 341 -4.70 -31.45 -1.60
N ALA A 342 -3.61 -30.68 -1.61
CA ALA A 342 -2.40 -31.01 -2.35
C ALA A 342 -1.73 -32.28 -1.79
N ALA A 343 -1.55 -32.37 -0.46
CA ALA A 343 -0.96 -33.56 0.18
C ALA A 343 -1.78 -34.83 -0.13
N ARG A 344 -3.11 -34.74 -0.07
CA ARG A 344 -4.00 -35.86 -0.44
C ARG A 344 -3.74 -36.31 -1.88
N ASP A 345 -3.74 -35.39 -2.83
CA ASP A 345 -3.57 -35.72 -4.25
C ASP A 345 -2.14 -36.26 -4.52
N VAL A 346 -1.11 -35.79 -3.81
CA VAL A 346 0.25 -36.38 -3.84
C VAL A 346 0.23 -37.86 -3.46
N PHE A 347 -0.39 -38.20 -2.32
CA PHE A 347 -0.49 -39.61 -1.89
C PHE A 347 -1.36 -40.46 -2.81
N LEU A 348 -2.39 -39.88 -3.44
CA LEU A 348 -3.18 -40.57 -4.45
C LEU A 348 -2.37 -40.82 -5.74
N MET A 349 -1.55 -39.85 -6.17
CA MET A 349 -0.68 -40.01 -7.33
C MET A 349 0.40 -41.06 -7.10
N LEU A 350 0.99 -41.14 -5.91
CA LEU A 350 1.97 -42.16 -5.56
C LEU A 350 1.44 -43.60 -5.71
N LYS A 351 0.13 -43.80 -5.50
CA LYS A 351 -0.53 -45.10 -5.67
C LYS A 351 -0.78 -45.49 -7.13
N LYS A 352 -0.68 -44.56 -8.09
CA LYS A 352 -0.87 -44.87 -9.51
C LYS A 352 0.25 -45.82 -10.00
N PRO A 353 -0.05 -46.81 -10.84
CA PRO A 353 0.92 -47.84 -11.26
C PRO A 353 2.16 -47.24 -11.94
N ASN A 354 1.99 -46.15 -12.68
CA ASN A 354 3.08 -45.46 -13.38
C ASN A 354 4.11 -44.81 -12.43
N TYR A 355 3.68 -44.40 -11.23
CA TYR A 355 4.56 -43.75 -10.25
C TYR A 355 4.98 -44.70 -9.13
N LYS A 356 4.20 -45.74 -8.84
CA LYS A 356 4.53 -46.76 -7.85
C LYS A 356 5.89 -47.43 -8.11
N LYS A 357 6.27 -47.61 -9.39
CA LYS A 357 7.56 -48.18 -9.81
C LYS A 357 8.78 -47.28 -9.55
N LEU A 358 8.57 -46.02 -9.21
CA LEU A 358 9.64 -45.06 -8.96
C LEU A 358 10.13 -45.08 -7.50
N GLU A 359 9.44 -45.81 -6.62
CA GLU A 359 9.82 -45.99 -5.21
C GLU A 359 10.09 -44.66 -4.47
N LEU A 360 9.31 -43.63 -4.80
CA LEU A 360 9.48 -42.28 -4.26
C LEU A 360 9.13 -42.23 -2.76
N GLN A 361 9.95 -41.52 -2.01
CA GLN A 361 9.73 -41.21 -0.60
C GLN A 361 9.16 -39.78 -0.48
N VAL A 362 8.22 -39.58 0.46
CA VAL A 362 7.55 -38.29 0.66
C VAL A 362 8.07 -37.66 1.94
N TYR A 363 8.52 -36.41 1.84
CA TYR A 363 8.98 -35.58 2.95
C TYR A 363 8.14 -34.31 3.01
N ALA A 364 8.01 -33.72 4.20
CA ALA A 364 7.31 -32.46 4.41
C ALA A 364 8.13 -31.55 5.32
N THR A 365 8.14 -30.26 5.00
CA THR A 365 8.76 -29.20 5.80
C THR A 365 7.76 -28.06 5.93
N PHE A 366 7.76 -27.40 7.09
CA PHE A 366 6.95 -26.20 7.32
C PHE A 366 7.75 -25.23 8.17
N PHE A 367 7.99 -24.04 7.64
CA PHE A 367 8.77 -23.00 8.28
C PHE A 367 8.09 -21.65 8.03
N GLU A 368 8.41 -20.70 8.89
CA GLU A 368 7.93 -19.33 8.78
C GLU A 368 9.13 -18.39 8.63
N ILE A 369 8.99 -17.41 7.74
CA ILE A 369 9.98 -16.35 7.57
C ILE A 369 9.41 -15.09 8.21
N TYR A 370 9.87 -14.78 9.42
CA TYR A 370 9.64 -13.49 10.06
C TYR A 370 10.69 -12.48 9.59
N SER A 371 10.28 -11.23 9.35
CA SER A 371 11.14 -10.11 8.89
C SER A 371 11.56 -10.14 7.41
N GLY A 372 10.60 -10.02 6.50
CA GLY A 372 10.86 -9.87 5.06
C GLY A 372 9.88 -8.92 4.38
N LYS A 373 10.03 -7.60 4.63
CA LYS A 373 9.40 -6.60 3.75
C LYS A 373 10.24 -6.47 2.47
N GLU A 374 9.51 -6.30 1.37
CA GLU A 374 10.00 -5.99 0.02
C GLU A 374 10.75 -7.11 -0.70
N CYS A 375 10.12 -7.72 -1.71
CA CYS A 375 10.97 -8.34 -2.74
C CYS A 375 10.44 -8.75 -4.10
N ILE A 376 9.15 -8.67 -4.40
CA ILE A 376 8.69 -9.18 -5.71
C ILE A 376 8.42 -8.04 -6.71
N ARG A 377 8.77 -6.78 -6.37
CA ARG A 377 8.54 -5.61 -7.22
C ARG A 377 9.53 -5.49 -8.40
N ALA A 378 10.63 -6.25 -8.39
CA ALA A 378 11.73 -6.12 -9.35
C ALA A 378 11.74 -7.16 -10.49
N LEU A 379 10.86 -8.16 -10.44
CA LEU A 379 10.76 -9.19 -11.47
C LEU A 379 10.15 -8.67 -12.79
N GLY A 380 9.33 -7.61 -12.73
CA GLY A 380 8.59 -7.03 -13.88
C GLY A 380 9.42 -6.26 -14.92
N ARG A 381 10.70 -5.99 -14.66
CA ARG A 381 11.59 -5.32 -15.62
C ARG A 381 12.57 -6.37 -16.09
N ASN A 382 12.52 -6.70 -17.39
CA ASN A 382 13.37 -7.69 -18.06
C ASN A 382 14.85 -7.26 -18.06
N LYS A 383 15.41 -7.10 -16.86
CA LYS A 383 16.78 -6.70 -16.59
C LYS A 383 17.64 -7.97 -16.61
N PRO A 384 18.87 -7.92 -17.13
CA PRO A 384 19.79 -9.05 -17.13
C PRO A 384 20.09 -9.58 -15.71
N HIS A 385 19.88 -8.74 -14.68
CA HIS A 385 19.92 -9.15 -13.28
C HIS A 385 18.55 -8.94 -12.62
N THR A 386 17.91 -10.06 -12.26
CA THR A 386 16.73 -10.06 -11.39
C THR A 386 17.20 -10.15 -9.94
N PRO A 387 16.86 -9.20 -9.05
CA PRO A 387 17.39 -9.15 -7.69
C PRO A 387 16.66 -10.15 -6.78
N PHE A 388 16.84 -11.44 -7.03
CA PHE A 388 16.36 -12.51 -6.17
C PHE A 388 17.01 -12.49 -4.78
N ARG A 389 18.10 -11.70 -4.59
CA ARG A 389 18.83 -11.57 -3.32
C ARG A 389 18.21 -10.59 -2.32
N ALA A 390 17.28 -9.73 -2.75
CA ALA A 390 16.78 -8.65 -1.91
C ALA A 390 15.90 -9.10 -0.71
N SER A 391 15.53 -10.39 -0.62
CA SER A 391 14.87 -10.97 0.55
C SER A 391 15.09 -12.48 0.59
N LYS A 392 15.02 -13.06 1.79
CA LYS A 392 15.07 -14.51 1.97
C LYS A 392 13.94 -15.22 1.22
N LEU A 393 12.77 -14.61 1.12
CA LEU A 393 11.63 -15.16 0.38
C LEU A 393 11.93 -15.31 -1.12
N THR A 394 12.50 -14.28 -1.77
CA THR A 394 12.86 -14.38 -3.20
C THR A 394 14.09 -15.22 -3.47
N GLN A 395 14.98 -15.38 -2.50
CA GLN A 395 16.07 -16.34 -2.61
C GLN A 395 15.52 -17.76 -2.68
N VAL A 396 14.57 -18.10 -1.79
CA VAL A 396 13.90 -19.40 -1.78
C VAL A 396 13.05 -19.61 -3.04
N LEU A 397 12.38 -18.57 -3.53
CA LEU A 397 11.54 -18.67 -4.73
C LEU A 397 12.31 -18.63 -6.05
N ARG A 398 13.63 -18.35 -6.04
CA ARG A 398 14.45 -18.19 -7.25
C ARG A 398 14.33 -19.38 -8.20
N ASP A 399 14.54 -20.58 -7.68
CA ASP A 399 14.58 -21.81 -8.49
C ASP A 399 13.18 -22.16 -9.03
N SER A 400 12.13 -21.70 -8.36
CA SER A 400 10.74 -21.80 -8.81
C SER A 400 10.43 -20.94 -10.03
N PHE A 401 11.13 -19.80 -10.18
CA PHE A 401 10.93 -18.89 -11.32
C PHE A 401 11.90 -19.19 -12.48
N ILE A 402 13.17 -19.50 -12.20
CA ILE A 402 14.22 -19.64 -13.24
C ILE A 402 14.35 -21.07 -13.77
N GLY A 403 14.07 -22.11 -12.96
CA GLY A 403 14.32 -23.49 -13.35
C GLY A 403 13.63 -23.91 -14.66
N GLU A 404 14.33 -24.66 -15.50
CA GLU A 404 13.86 -25.08 -16.83
C GLU A 404 12.58 -25.93 -16.77
N ASN A 405 12.42 -26.73 -15.71
CA ASN A 405 11.23 -27.56 -15.44
C ASN A 405 10.49 -27.08 -14.19
N SER A 406 10.36 -25.76 -14.02
CA SER A 406 9.65 -25.15 -12.89
C SER A 406 8.31 -24.55 -13.32
N ARG A 407 7.25 -24.87 -12.59
CA ARG A 407 5.93 -24.23 -12.74
C ARG A 407 5.54 -23.48 -11.47
N THR A 408 4.96 -22.30 -11.64
CA THR A 408 4.58 -21.44 -10.52
C THR A 408 3.12 -21.02 -10.63
N CYS A 409 2.38 -21.04 -9.52
CA CYS A 409 1.04 -20.48 -9.40
C CYS A 409 0.98 -19.38 -8.34
N MET A 410 0.43 -18.23 -8.71
CA MET A 410 0.14 -17.12 -7.82
C MET A 410 -1.37 -17.00 -7.61
N ILE A 411 -1.82 -17.01 -6.36
CA ILE A 411 -3.21 -16.78 -5.97
C ILE A 411 -3.30 -15.40 -5.30
N ALA A 412 -3.70 -14.39 -6.07
CA ALA A 412 -3.97 -13.05 -5.56
C ALA A 412 -5.35 -12.99 -4.88
N THR A 413 -5.37 -12.87 -3.56
CA THR A 413 -6.58 -12.76 -2.74
C THR A 413 -6.94 -11.29 -2.53
N ILE A 414 -8.22 -10.93 -2.75
CA ILE A 414 -8.70 -9.55 -2.68
C ILE A 414 -9.93 -9.41 -1.77
N SER A 415 -10.01 -8.28 -1.08
CA SER A 415 -11.17 -7.89 -0.26
C SER A 415 -12.17 -7.11 -1.12
N PRO A 416 -13.48 -7.40 -1.02
CA PRO A 416 -14.49 -6.74 -1.85
C PRO A 416 -14.88 -5.33 -1.39
N GLY A 417 -14.60 -4.99 -0.13
CA GLY A 417 -15.07 -3.75 0.50
C GLY A 417 -14.45 -2.48 -0.10
N MET A 418 -15.25 -1.41 -0.14
CA MET A 418 -14.84 -0.10 -0.65
C MET A 418 -13.68 0.47 0.16
N ALA A 419 -13.65 0.23 1.47
CA ALA A 419 -12.55 0.64 2.34
C ALA A 419 -11.21 -0.05 1.98
N SER A 420 -11.25 -1.20 1.29
CA SER A 420 -10.08 -1.95 0.84
C SER A 420 -9.75 -1.73 -0.64
N CYS A 421 -10.41 -0.78 -1.31
CA CYS A 421 -10.29 -0.59 -2.76
C CYS A 421 -8.84 -0.31 -3.20
N GLU A 422 -8.12 0.56 -2.48
CA GLU A 422 -6.72 0.90 -2.80
C GLU A 422 -5.79 -0.31 -2.67
N ASN A 423 -5.89 -1.05 -1.56
CA ASN A 423 -5.11 -2.27 -1.34
C ASN A 423 -5.42 -3.35 -2.39
N THR A 424 -6.68 -3.43 -2.81
CA THR A 424 -7.12 -4.34 -3.88
C THR A 424 -6.51 -3.96 -5.22
N LEU A 425 -6.54 -2.68 -5.59
CA LEU A 425 -5.88 -2.18 -6.81
C LEU A 425 -4.38 -2.45 -6.80
N ASN A 426 -3.70 -2.22 -5.67
CA ASN A 426 -2.27 -2.53 -5.53
C ASN A 426 -2.00 -4.02 -5.73
N THR A 427 -2.85 -4.88 -5.17
CA THR A 427 -2.75 -6.34 -5.33
C THR A 427 -2.95 -6.76 -6.78
N LEU A 428 -3.98 -6.24 -7.46
CA LEU A 428 -4.31 -6.56 -8.85
C LEU A 428 -3.25 -6.05 -9.83
N ARG A 429 -2.76 -4.82 -9.67
CA ARG A 429 -1.67 -4.25 -10.48
C ARG A 429 -0.38 -5.06 -10.33
N TYR A 430 -0.10 -5.50 -9.11
CA TYR A 430 1.04 -6.36 -8.85
C TYR A 430 0.88 -7.74 -9.53
N ALA A 431 -0.27 -8.39 -9.39
CA ALA A 431 -0.57 -9.65 -10.06
C ALA A 431 -0.51 -9.51 -11.60
N ASN A 432 -1.00 -8.39 -12.16
CA ASN A 432 -0.95 -8.13 -13.60
C ASN A 432 0.49 -8.07 -14.12
N ARG A 433 1.39 -7.42 -13.39
CA ARG A 433 2.82 -7.39 -13.71
C ARG A 433 3.47 -8.77 -13.65
N VAL A 434 3.06 -9.63 -12.71
CA VAL A 434 3.56 -11.02 -12.65
C VAL A 434 3.07 -11.82 -13.86
N LYS A 435 1.82 -11.62 -14.28
CA LYS A 435 1.27 -12.26 -15.47
C LYS A 435 2.02 -11.83 -16.75
N GLU A 436 2.40 -10.57 -16.88
CA GLU A 436 3.17 -10.07 -18.04
C GLU A 436 4.54 -10.76 -18.22
N LEU A 437 5.10 -11.39 -17.18
CA LEU A 437 6.34 -12.16 -17.26
C LEU A 437 6.22 -13.49 -18.01
N THR A 438 4.99 -13.93 -18.31
CA THR A 438 4.72 -15.18 -19.03
C THR A 438 4.83 -15.07 -20.55
N VAL A 439 4.88 -13.86 -21.09
CA VAL A 439 4.84 -13.64 -22.54
C VAL A 439 6.27 -13.71 -23.09
N ASP A 440 6.60 -14.86 -23.70
CA ASP A 440 7.83 -14.97 -24.51
C ASP A 440 7.77 -13.97 -25.68
N PRO A 441 8.76 -13.06 -25.82
CA PRO A 441 8.74 -12.04 -26.87
C PRO A 441 8.84 -12.63 -28.29
N ASN A 442 9.22 -13.90 -28.44
CA ASN A 442 9.28 -14.60 -29.73
C ASN A 442 7.96 -15.23 -30.17
N ALA A 443 6.92 -15.25 -29.33
CA ALA A 443 5.60 -15.80 -29.66
C ALA A 443 4.59 -14.73 -30.14
N ALA A 444 4.94 -13.45 -30.12
CA ALA A 444 4.09 -12.35 -30.57
C ALA A 444 4.13 -12.15 -32.10
N GLY A 445 3.79 -13.20 -32.85
CA GLY A 445 3.31 -13.06 -34.23
C GLY A 445 1.79 -13.04 -34.21
N ASP A 446 1.18 -11.93 -34.65
CA ASP A 446 -0.26 -11.74 -34.83
C ASP A 446 -1.14 -11.56 -33.57
N VAL A 447 -0.94 -10.44 -32.85
CA VAL A 447 -2.09 -9.71 -32.28
C VAL A 447 -1.93 -8.22 -32.57
N ARG A 448 -2.85 -7.67 -33.37
CA ARG A 448 -2.89 -6.23 -33.70
C ARG A 448 -3.17 -5.42 -32.42
N PRO A 449 -2.34 -4.41 -32.08
CA PRO A 449 -2.70 -3.47 -31.02
C PRO A 449 -3.78 -2.50 -31.54
N ILE A 450 -4.88 -2.40 -30.79
CA ILE A 450 -5.89 -1.34 -30.97
C ILE A 450 -5.32 -0.04 -30.41
N MET A 451 -5.51 1.03 -31.18
CA MET A 451 -4.75 2.28 -31.19
C MET A 451 -4.67 3.07 -29.87
N HIS A 452 -3.47 3.61 -29.63
CA HIS A 452 -3.13 4.65 -28.66
C HIS A 452 -3.78 6.02 -28.94
N HIS A 453 -4.06 6.75 -27.86
CA HIS A 453 -4.03 8.22 -27.82
C HIS A 453 -3.18 8.70 -26.62
N PRO A 454 -2.64 9.94 -26.68
CA PRO A 454 -1.20 10.21 -26.53
C PRO A 454 -0.76 10.52 -25.09
N PRO A 455 0.57 10.48 -24.81
CA PRO A 455 1.12 10.80 -23.51
C PRO A 455 1.27 12.33 -23.35
N ASN A 456 0.79 12.87 -22.23
CA ASN A 456 1.23 14.17 -21.73
C ASN A 456 1.58 14.04 -20.23
N GLN A 457 2.89 14.08 -19.98
CA GLN A 457 3.60 14.69 -18.85
C GLN A 457 2.88 14.80 -17.50
N ILE A 458 3.31 13.98 -16.53
CA ILE A 458 3.56 14.41 -15.14
C ILE A 458 4.79 13.63 -14.65
N ASP A 459 5.96 14.26 -14.75
CA ASP A 459 7.09 14.01 -13.85
C ASP A 459 6.80 14.71 -12.51
N ASP A 460 7.50 14.26 -11.47
CA ASP A 460 7.65 14.84 -10.13
C ASP A 460 6.53 14.59 -9.10
N LEU A 461 6.75 13.61 -8.21
CA LEU A 461 6.41 13.62 -6.77
C LEU A 461 6.84 12.28 -6.11
N GLU A 462 8.15 12.03 -6.02
CA GLU A 462 8.74 10.99 -5.14
C GLU A 462 9.69 11.67 -4.13
N ALA A 463 9.18 12.15 -3.00
CA ALA A 463 9.99 12.58 -1.85
C ALA A 463 9.15 12.74 -0.57
N GLN A 464 8.91 11.63 0.13
CA GLN A 464 8.52 11.44 1.54
C GLN A 464 8.09 9.96 1.55
N TRP A 465 8.62 9.05 2.37
CA TRP A 465 8.52 8.97 3.82
C TRP A 465 9.73 8.16 4.34
N GLY A 466 10.29 8.63 5.46
CA GLY A 466 11.56 8.19 6.03
C GLY A 466 11.62 6.74 6.53
N VAL A 467 12.86 6.22 6.49
CA VAL A 467 13.28 4.91 6.98
C VAL A 467 13.49 5.01 8.49
N GLY A 468 12.68 4.28 9.27
CA GLY A 468 12.83 4.13 10.72
C GLY A 468 13.72 2.94 11.08
N SER A 469 14.53 3.14 12.12
CA SER A 469 15.60 2.29 12.64
C SER A 469 15.20 0.85 13.02
N SER A 470 16.14 -0.08 12.84
CA SER A 470 16.10 -1.49 13.25
C SER A 470 16.73 -1.69 14.65
N PRO A 471 16.22 -2.59 15.51
CA PRO A 471 16.96 -3.10 16.66
C PRO A 471 17.45 -4.55 16.50
N GLN A 472 18.76 -4.69 16.77
CA GLN A 472 19.60 -5.78 17.31
C GLN A 472 19.63 -7.21 16.73
N ARG A 473 20.89 -7.70 16.58
CA ARG A 473 21.40 -8.92 15.95
C ARG A 473 22.12 -9.84 16.97
N ASP A 474 21.41 -10.46 17.92
CA ASP A 474 22.07 -11.41 18.86
C ASP A 474 21.70 -12.89 18.66
N ASP A 475 20.77 -13.22 17.75
CA ASP A 475 20.28 -14.61 17.61
C ASP A 475 21.14 -15.52 16.71
N LEU A 476 22.09 -14.95 15.96
CA LEU A 476 22.87 -15.72 14.98
C LEU A 476 24.05 -16.50 15.60
N LYS A 477 24.47 -16.14 16.82
CA LYS A 477 25.56 -16.82 17.52
C LYS A 477 25.10 -18.11 18.20
N LEU A 478 23.86 -18.16 18.68
CA LEU A 478 23.31 -19.35 19.34
C LEU A 478 22.95 -20.49 18.37
N LEU A 479 22.70 -20.18 17.09
CA LEU A 479 22.29 -21.19 16.10
C LEU A 479 23.47 -21.99 15.52
N CYS A 480 24.69 -21.48 15.64
CA CYS A 480 25.88 -22.13 15.05
C CYS A 480 26.52 -23.15 16.00
N GLU A 481 26.27 -23.07 17.31
CA GLU A 481 26.85 -23.99 18.30
C GLU A 481 26.13 -25.36 18.38
N GLN A 482 25.02 -25.56 17.66
CA GLN A 482 24.19 -26.77 17.81
C GLN A 482 24.09 -27.71 16.60
N ASN A 483 24.76 -27.45 15.46
CA ASN A 483 24.65 -28.33 14.29
C ASN A 483 26.02 -28.65 13.66
N GLU A 484 26.80 -29.49 14.36
CA GLU A 484 28.17 -29.83 13.97
C GLU A 484 28.32 -30.94 12.91
N GLU A 485 27.27 -31.42 12.24
CA GLU A 485 27.43 -32.50 11.25
C GLU A 485 26.71 -32.24 9.90
N GLU A 486 27.52 -32.28 8.84
CA GLU A 486 27.23 -32.32 7.40
C GLU A 486 26.79 -31.02 6.67
N VAL A 487 27.67 -30.01 6.66
CA VAL A 487 27.72 -29.02 5.56
C VAL A 487 29.01 -29.26 4.77
N SER A 488 28.88 -29.56 3.47
CA SER A 488 30.05 -29.69 2.58
C SER A 488 30.96 -28.45 2.68
N PRO A 489 32.29 -28.59 2.81
CA PRO A 489 33.22 -27.45 2.96
C PRO A 489 33.10 -26.38 1.86
N GLN A 490 32.59 -26.77 0.69
CA GLN A 490 32.34 -25.90 -0.46
C GLN A 490 31.08 -25.05 -0.31
N LEU A 491 30.06 -25.55 0.37
CA LEU A 491 28.82 -24.82 0.63
C LEU A 491 29.00 -23.83 1.80
N PHE A 492 29.83 -24.20 2.78
CA PHE A 492 30.22 -23.33 3.89
C PHE A 492 31.02 -22.10 3.41
N THR A 493 32.06 -22.31 2.61
CA THR A 493 32.86 -21.22 2.00
C THR A 493 32.04 -20.33 1.06
N PHE A 494 31.06 -20.90 0.35
CA PHE A 494 30.14 -20.12 -0.47
C PHE A 494 29.17 -19.27 0.37
N HIS A 495 28.61 -19.81 1.46
CA HIS A 495 27.73 -19.05 2.36
C HIS A 495 28.49 -17.94 3.08
N GLU A 496 29.72 -18.17 3.51
CA GLU A 496 30.59 -17.16 4.11
C GLU A 496 30.90 -16.02 3.14
N ALA A 497 31.28 -16.34 1.90
CA ALA A 497 31.54 -15.35 0.86
C ALA A 497 30.28 -14.52 0.50
N VAL A 498 29.11 -15.15 0.49
CA VAL A 498 27.84 -14.46 0.24
C VAL A 498 27.44 -13.56 1.42
N SER A 499 27.65 -14.01 2.66
CA SER A 499 27.40 -13.18 3.85
C SER A 499 28.31 -11.95 3.87
N GLN A 500 29.61 -12.11 3.62
CA GLN A 500 30.55 -10.99 3.51
C GLN A 500 30.15 -10.00 2.42
N MET A 501 29.63 -10.48 1.29
CA MET A 501 29.17 -9.63 0.19
C MET A 501 27.93 -8.80 0.55
N VAL A 502 26.98 -9.39 1.28
CA VAL A 502 25.79 -8.67 1.77
C VAL A 502 26.21 -7.60 2.79
N GLU A 503 27.16 -7.91 3.67
CA GLU A 503 27.73 -6.93 4.61
C GLU A 503 28.42 -5.77 3.88
N MET A 504 29.19 -6.08 2.83
CA MET A 504 29.82 -5.04 1.99
C MET A 504 28.77 -4.19 1.24
N GLU A 505 27.68 -4.78 0.77
CA GLU A 505 26.57 -4.04 0.13
C GLU A 505 25.90 -3.10 1.13
N GLU A 506 25.52 -3.60 2.30
CA GLU A 506 24.92 -2.80 3.38
C GLU A 506 25.84 -1.63 3.76
N GLN A 507 27.14 -1.89 3.92
CA GLN A 507 28.13 -0.87 4.29
C GLN A 507 28.28 0.21 3.22
N VAL A 508 28.39 -0.16 1.93
CA VAL A 508 28.50 0.82 0.83
C VAL A 508 27.24 1.69 0.74
N VAL A 509 26.07 1.10 0.97
CA VAL A 509 24.80 1.83 0.94
C VAL A 509 24.69 2.78 2.14
N GLU A 510 25.09 2.36 3.32
CA GLU A 510 25.07 3.20 4.52
C GLU A 510 26.07 4.35 4.42
N ASP A 511 27.29 4.07 3.96
CA ASP A 511 28.29 5.10 3.71
C ASP A 511 27.81 6.11 2.65
N HIS A 512 27.15 5.64 1.59
CA HIS A 512 26.55 6.54 0.59
C HIS A 512 25.46 7.44 1.18
N ARG A 513 24.61 6.92 2.09
CA ARG A 513 23.64 7.76 2.82
C ARG A 513 24.34 8.79 3.70
N ALA A 514 25.40 8.39 4.41
CA ALA A 514 26.17 9.29 5.26
C ALA A 514 26.79 10.43 4.44
N VAL A 515 27.40 10.12 3.28
CA VAL A 515 27.94 11.13 2.35
C VAL A 515 26.85 12.08 1.85
N PHE A 516 25.65 11.54 1.52
CA PHE A 516 24.53 12.37 1.09
C PHE A 516 24.07 13.33 2.19
N GLN A 517 23.99 12.87 3.43
CA GLN A 517 23.63 13.70 4.57
C GLN A 517 24.68 14.78 4.85
N GLU A 518 25.97 14.42 4.76
CA GLU A 518 27.08 15.38 4.90
C GLU A 518 27.10 16.40 3.75
N SER A 519 26.67 15.98 2.54
CA SER A 519 26.53 16.88 1.39
C SER A 519 25.48 17.97 1.61
N ILE A 520 24.41 17.68 2.36
CA ILE A 520 23.43 18.70 2.75
C ILE A 520 24.08 19.70 3.71
N ARG A 521 24.84 19.22 4.70
CA ARG A 521 25.56 20.08 5.66
C ARG A 521 26.56 20.99 4.95
N TRP A 522 27.35 20.45 4.02
CA TRP A 522 28.28 21.26 3.23
C TRP A 522 27.59 22.31 2.37
N LEU A 523 26.40 22.02 1.82
CA LEU A 523 25.63 23.02 1.07
C LEU A 523 25.18 24.18 1.96
N GLU A 524 24.84 23.91 3.22
CA GLU A 524 24.52 24.94 4.20
C GLU A 524 25.76 25.77 4.57
N ASP A 525 26.91 25.12 4.81
CA ASP A 525 28.18 25.80 5.10
C ASP A 525 28.65 26.66 3.90
N GLU A 526 28.55 26.15 2.67
CA GLU A 526 28.85 26.90 1.44
C GLU A 526 27.88 28.08 1.23
N LYS A 527 26.59 27.90 1.56
CA LYS A 527 25.62 28.99 1.49
C LYS A 527 25.96 30.10 2.47
N ALA A 528 26.34 29.76 3.70
CA ALA A 528 26.76 30.75 4.71
C ALA A 528 28.04 31.49 4.28
N LEU A 529 29.00 30.78 3.68
CA LEU A 529 30.21 31.37 3.10
C LEU A 529 29.90 32.36 1.98
N LEU A 530 28.95 32.03 1.10
CA LEU A 530 28.52 32.92 0.03
C LEU A 530 27.77 34.15 0.56
N GLU A 531 26.92 34.00 1.57
CA GLU A 531 26.23 35.13 2.22
C GLU A 531 27.22 36.13 2.85
N MET A 532 28.33 35.65 3.41
CA MET A 532 29.38 36.51 3.97
C MET A 532 30.03 37.42 2.90
N THR A 533 30.00 37.03 1.62
CA THR A 533 30.52 37.87 0.51
C THR A 533 29.61 39.05 0.16
N GLU A 534 28.40 39.12 0.71
CA GLU A 534 27.48 40.26 0.53
C GLU A 534 27.85 41.46 1.42
N GLU A 535 28.72 41.28 2.41
CA GLU A 535 29.26 42.36 3.24
C GLU A 535 30.39 43.11 2.51
N VAL A 536 30.47 44.44 2.67
CA VAL A 536 31.41 45.28 1.90
C VAL A 536 32.87 45.11 2.36
N ASP A 537 33.07 44.67 3.59
CA ASP A 537 34.35 44.53 4.29
C ASP A 537 34.62 43.09 4.79
N TYR A 538 34.09 42.09 4.10
CA TYR A 538 34.28 40.69 4.46
C TYR A 538 35.75 40.23 4.34
N ASP A 539 36.16 39.33 5.24
CA ASP A 539 37.52 38.82 5.31
C ASP A 539 37.77 37.75 4.22
N VAL A 540 38.52 38.14 3.19
CA VAL A 540 38.85 37.30 2.03
C VAL A 540 39.76 36.12 2.40
N ASP A 541 40.69 36.31 3.33
CA ASP A 541 41.60 35.24 3.78
C ASP A 541 40.84 34.19 4.60
N SER A 542 39.92 34.64 5.45
CA SER A 542 39.00 33.77 6.18
C SER A 542 38.06 33.00 5.25
N TYR A 543 37.50 33.67 4.23
CA TYR A 543 36.68 33.02 3.20
C TYR A 543 37.45 31.93 2.45
N ALA A 544 38.66 32.23 1.97
CA ALA A 544 39.48 31.28 1.23
C ALA A 544 39.86 30.06 2.09
N THR A 545 40.25 30.28 3.35
CA THR A 545 40.62 29.20 4.29
C THR A 545 39.44 28.28 4.60
N GLN A 546 38.24 28.83 4.83
CA GLN A 546 37.05 28.05 5.12
C GLN A 546 36.55 27.27 3.89
N LEU A 547 36.62 27.87 2.70
CA LEU A 547 36.28 27.18 1.45
C LEU A 547 37.25 26.04 1.15
N GLU A 548 38.55 26.25 1.35
CA GLU A 548 39.58 25.21 1.19
C GLU A 548 39.31 24.02 2.14
N ALA A 549 39.00 24.29 3.41
CA ALA A 549 38.68 23.25 4.38
C ALA A 549 37.43 22.43 3.99
N ILE A 550 36.37 23.07 3.47
CA ILE A 550 35.17 22.37 2.99
C ILE A 550 35.50 21.49 1.78
N LEU A 551 36.30 22.00 0.85
CA LEU A 551 36.70 21.26 -0.34
C LEU A 551 37.58 20.06 0.00
N GLU A 552 38.53 20.20 0.93
CA GLU A 552 39.34 19.07 1.42
C GLU A 552 38.46 18.00 2.07
N GLN A 553 37.55 18.38 2.96
CA GLN A 553 36.64 17.44 3.61
C GLN A 553 35.75 16.70 2.59
N LYS A 554 35.26 17.39 1.57
CA LYS A 554 34.49 16.80 0.45
C LYS A 554 35.32 15.77 -0.31
N ILE A 555 36.56 16.12 -0.65
CA ILE A 555 37.46 15.25 -1.42
C ILE A 555 37.74 13.96 -0.66
N ASP A 556 38.03 14.05 0.65
CA ASP A 556 38.38 12.89 1.47
C ASP A 556 37.22 11.89 1.56
N ILE A 557 36.03 12.37 1.94
CA ILE A 557 34.85 11.52 2.12
C ILE A 557 34.39 10.90 0.79
N LEU A 558 34.40 11.67 -0.30
CA LEU A 558 34.04 11.14 -1.63
C LEU A 558 35.09 10.14 -2.14
N THR A 559 36.37 10.35 -1.82
CA THR A 559 37.45 9.42 -2.17
C THR A 559 37.29 8.09 -1.42
N GLU A 560 36.98 8.14 -0.13
CA GLU A 560 36.72 6.94 0.67
C GLU A 560 35.53 6.13 0.13
N LEU A 561 34.39 6.79 -0.11
CA LEU A 561 33.22 6.13 -0.68
C LEU A 561 33.52 5.52 -2.05
N ARG A 562 34.23 6.25 -2.92
CA ARG A 562 34.64 5.76 -4.23
C ARG A 562 35.47 4.48 -4.12
N ASP A 563 36.40 4.42 -3.18
CA ASP A 563 37.30 3.28 -3.05
C ASP A 563 36.59 2.07 -2.42
N LYS A 564 35.64 2.29 -1.50
CA LYS A 564 34.71 1.24 -1.03
C LYS A 564 33.83 0.69 -2.15
N VAL A 565 33.27 1.55 -3.01
CA VAL A 565 32.49 1.15 -4.20
C VAL A 565 33.35 0.35 -5.18
N LYS A 566 34.62 0.74 -5.40
CA LYS A 566 35.54 -0.04 -6.23
C LYS A 566 35.81 -1.43 -5.67
N SER A 567 36.05 -1.53 -4.36
CA SER A 567 36.28 -2.82 -3.68
C SER A 567 35.06 -3.73 -3.80
N PHE A 568 33.86 -3.22 -3.51
CA PHE A 568 32.61 -3.96 -3.68
C PHE A 568 32.40 -4.43 -5.13
N ARG A 569 32.71 -3.58 -6.11
CA ARG A 569 32.64 -3.95 -7.52
C ARG A 569 33.63 -5.05 -7.90
N ALA A 570 34.85 -5.04 -7.33
CA ALA A 570 35.83 -6.10 -7.56
C ALA A 570 35.35 -7.44 -6.96
N ALA A 571 34.83 -7.42 -5.73
CA ALA A 571 34.25 -8.61 -5.08
C ALA A 571 33.08 -9.21 -5.88
N LEU A 572 32.22 -8.36 -6.46
CA LEU A 572 31.14 -8.80 -7.36
C LEU A 572 31.67 -9.51 -8.62
N GLN A 573 32.79 -9.03 -9.18
CA GLN A 573 33.39 -9.63 -10.38
C GLN A 573 34.08 -10.97 -10.08
N GLU A 574 34.74 -11.09 -8.93
CA GLU A 574 35.36 -12.34 -8.49
C GLU A 574 34.31 -13.43 -8.23
N GLU A 575 33.18 -13.09 -7.60
CA GLU A 575 32.08 -14.04 -7.41
C GLU A 575 31.44 -14.45 -8.73
N GLU A 576 31.25 -13.51 -9.68
CA GLU A 576 30.70 -13.84 -11.00
C GLU A 576 31.62 -14.84 -11.74
N GLN A 577 32.93 -14.71 -11.57
CA GLN A 577 33.91 -15.66 -12.11
C GLN A 577 33.87 -17.02 -11.41
N ALA A 578 33.74 -17.04 -10.08
CA ALA A 578 33.59 -18.28 -9.31
C ALA A 578 32.28 -19.02 -9.66
N SER A 579 31.17 -18.29 -9.79
CA SER A 579 29.85 -18.81 -10.18
C SER A 579 29.86 -19.47 -11.56
N LYS A 580 30.63 -18.92 -12.52
CA LYS A 580 30.84 -19.52 -13.85
C LYS A 580 31.63 -20.83 -13.81
N GLN A 581 32.50 -21.02 -12.82
CA GLN A 581 33.31 -22.24 -12.65
C GLN A 581 32.56 -23.38 -11.93
N ILE A 582 31.53 -23.06 -11.15
CA ILE A 582 30.72 -24.04 -10.39
C ILE A 582 29.71 -24.80 -11.29
N ASN A 583 29.64 -24.50 -12.58
CA ASN A 583 28.80 -25.25 -13.52
C ASN A 583 29.45 -26.62 -13.82
N PRO A 584 28.92 -27.77 -13.35
CA PRO A 584 29.52 -29.06 -13.64
C PRO A 584 29.33 -29.36 -15.12
N LYS A 585 30.42 -29.33 -15.89
CA LYS A 585 30.43 -29.85 -17.26
C LYS A 585 29.92 -31.31 -17.21
N ARG A 586 28.76 -31.54 -17.84
CA ARG A 586 28.17 -32.87 -18.08
C ARG A 586 29.27 -33.87 -18.50
N PRO A 587 29.34 -35.08 -17.93
CA PRO A 587 30.03 -36.16 -18.60
C PRO A 587 29.27 -36.46 -19.91
N ARG A 588 29.99 -36.41 -21.04
CA ARG A 588 29.47 -36.88 -22.33
C ARG A 588 29.15 -38.37 -22.18
N ALA A 589 27.88 -38.73 -22.38
CA ALA A 589 27.46 -40.12 -22.46
C ALA A 589 28.09 -40.79 -23.69
N LEU A 590 28.71 -41.95 -23.47
CA LEU A 590 28.90 -43.02 -24.46
C LEU A 590 27.73 -43.99 -24.36
#